data_AF-A0A0C2FPS8-F1
#
_entry.id   AF-A0A0C2FPS8-F1
#
_cell.length_a   1.000
_cell.length_b   1.000
_cell.length_c   1.000
_cell.angle_alpha   90.00
_cell.angle_beta   90.00
_cell.angle_gamma   90.00
#
_symmetry.space_group_name_H-M   'P 1'
#
loop_
_entity.id
_entity.type
_entity.pdbx_description
1 polymer ?
#
loop_
_entity_poly.entity_id
_entity_poly.type
_entity_poly.pdbx_seq_one_letter_code
_entity_poly.pdbx_strand_id
1 'polypeptide(L)'
;MGACMSSNSEEVEQKKRSQKIDKDLEEDSKRLRRECKILLLGSGESGKSTIVKQMKIIHLKGYSEDELFSYRPTVFKNLLECAKAVINAMRQFEIEPESDEIRAYCDFLLDYSIGSGPQPSIDPKVGEAVLALWEDPVRDQLMERQTEFYLMDSAGYFFDEVRRIVHPDYIPNEMDVLRARTKTTGIYETRFQMGPLSIQ
;
A
#
# COMPACT_ATOMS: atom_id res chain seq x y z
N MET A 1 -70.43 -14.37 6.16
CA MET A 1 -69.95 -12.99 6.01
C MET A 1 -68.67 -12.85 6.81
N GLY A 2 -67.50 -13.05 6.20
CA GLY A 2 -66.20 -12.87 6.84
C GLY A 2 -65.62 -11.53 6.40
N ALA A 3 -65.46 -10.60 7.34
CA ALA A 3 -64.85 -9.30 7.09
C ALA A 3 -63.33 -9.44 7.17
N CYS A 4 -62.67 -9.44 6.02
CA CYS A 4 -61.21 -9.29 5.91
C CYS A 4 -60.83 -7.84 6.30
N MET A 5 -60.53 -7.61 7.59
CA MET A 5 -60.00 -6.33 8.08
C MET A 5 -58.47 -6.25 8.05
N SER A 6 -57.78 -7.33 7.68
CA SER A 6 -56.31 -7.40 7.61
C SER A 6 -55.69 -6.66 6.42
N SER A 7 -56.41 -6.54 5.30
CA SER A 7 -55.89 -5.91 4.07
C SER A 7 -55.67 -4.40 4.20
N ASN A 8 -56.51 -3.70 4.97
CA ASN A 8 -56.47 -2.24 5.07
C ASN A 8 -55.30 -1.74 5.93
N SER A 9 -54.93 -2.49 6.99
CA SER A 9 -53.73 -2.18 7.79
C SER A 9 -52.45 -2.43 7.00
N GLU A 10 -52.40 -3.52 6.24
CA GLU A 10 -51.27 -3.87 5.39
C GLU A 10 -51.07 -2.86 4.25
N GLU A 11 -52.14 -2.41 3.59
CA GLU A 11 -52.06 -1.36 2.56
C GLU A 11 -51.56 -0.02 3.12
N VAL A 12 -52.01 0.37 4.31
CA VAL A 12 -51.53 1.60 4.99
C VAL A 12 -50.05 1.49 5.32
N GLU A 13 -49.60 0.33 5.79
CA GLU A 13 -48.19 0.08 6.10
C GLU A 13 -47.31 0.04 4.85
N GLN A 14 -47.78 -0.60 3.77
CA GLN A 14 -47.13 -0.58 2.46
C GLN A 14 -47.01 0.84 1.90
N LYS A 15 -48.06 1.66 2.02
CA LYS A 15 -48.04 3.06 1.57
C LYS A 15 -47.04 3.90 2.37
N LYS A 16 -46.97 3.72 3.68
CA LYS A 16 -45.94 4.36 4.54
C LYS A 16 -44.54 3.92 4.12
N ARG A 17 -44.34 2.64 3.82
CA ARG A 17 -43.05 2.11 3.35
C ARG A 17 -42.66 2.70 1.99
N SER A 18 -43.59 2.81 1.05
CA SER A 18 -43.36 3.44 -0.26
C SER A 18 -42.96 4.91 -0.09
N GLN A 19 -43.71 5.68 0.70
CA GLN A 19 -43.40 7.08 0.96
C GLN A 19 -42.02 7.28 1.61
N LYS A 20 -41.61 6.35 2.47
CA LYS A 20 -40.25 6.37 3.05
C LYS A 20 -39.19 6.13 1.98
N ILE A 21 -39.39 5.13 1.11
CA ILE A 21 -38.47 4.83 0.00
C ILE A 21 -38.35 6.05 -0.93
N ASP A 22 -39.48 6.67 -1.30
CA ASP A 22 -39.48 7.85 -2.17
C ASP A 22 -38.69 9.02 -1.56
N LYS A 23 -38.82 9.22 -0.23
CA LYS A 23 -38.07 10.23 0.50
C LYS A 23 -36.57 9.92 0.53
N ASP A 24 -36.20 8.67 0.83
CA ASP A 24 -34.80 8.22 0.86
C ASP A 24 -34.15 8.38 -0.55
N LEU A 25 -34.89 8.06 -1.61
CA LEU A 25 -34.46 8.24 -3.01
C LEU A 25 -34.26 9.73 -3.37
N GLU A 26 -35.13 10.63 -2.89
CA GLU A 26 -34.99 12.06 -3.14
C GLU A 26 -33.75 12.63 -2.42
N GLU A 27 -33.49 12.21 -1.18
CA GLU A 27 -32.29 12.57 -0.42
C GLU A 27 -31.02 12.04 -1.09
N ASP A 28 -31.03 10.79 -1.55
CA ASP A 28 -29.93 10.19 -2.31
C ASP A 28 -29.68 10.90 -3.64
N SER A 29 -30.73 11.28 -4.37
CA SER A 29 -30.60 12.06 -5.60
C SER A 29 -29.92 13.41 -5.36
N LYS A 30 -30.28 14.11 -4.27
CA LYS A 30 -29.64 15.38 -3.89
C LYS A 30 -28.17 15.19 -3.52
N ARG A 31 -27.83 14.09 -2.83
CA ARG A 31 -26.45 13.73 -2.48
C ARG A 31 -25.62 13.40 -3.73
N LEU A 32 -26.14 12.54 -4.61
CA LEU A 32 -25.50 12.13 -5.86
C LEU A 32 -25.23 13.31 -6.79
N ARG A 33 -26.12 14.32 -6.83
CA ARG A 33 -25.90 15.55 -7.62
C ARG A 33 -24.70 16.38 -7.17
N ARG A 34 -24.24 16.20 -5.93
CA ARG A 34 -23.07 16.90 -5.36
C ARG A 34 -21.82 16.01 -5.30
N GLU A 35 -21.94 14.76 -5.75
CA GLU A 35 -20.85 13.79 -5.79
C GLU A 35 -20.11 13.88 -7.12
N CYS A 36 -18.79 14.10 -7.05
CA CYS A 36 -17.89 14.06 -8.18
C CYS A 36 -17.15 12.72 -8.15
N LYS A 37 -17.32 11.91 -9.20
CA LYS A 37 -16.67 10.60 -9.30
C LYS A 37 -15.40 10.70 -10.14
N ILE A 38 -14.26 10.31 -9.57
CA ILE A 38 -12.95 10.37 -10.25
C ILE A 38 -12.44 8.95 -10.46
N LEU A 39 -12.25 8.56 -11.72
CA LEU A 39 -11.64 7.28 -12.08
C LEU A 39 -10.16 7.47 -12.42
N LEU A 40 -9.28 6.89 -11.61
CA LEU A 40 -7.84 6.88 -11.89
C LEU A 40 -7.48 5.68 -12.77
N LEU A 41 -7.01 5.95 -13.99
CA LEU A 41 -6.56 4.95 -14.97
C LEU A 41 -5.06 5.08 -15.27
N GLY A 42 -4.42 3.98 -15.64
CA GLY A 42 -3.00 3.94 -15.96
C GLY A 42 -2.41 2.54 -15.85
N SER A 43 -1.23 2.32 -16.42
CA SER A 43 -0.46 1.07 -16.34
C SER A 43 -0.09 0.68 -14.89
N GLY A 44 0.39 -0.54 -14.68
CA GLY A 44 1.00 -0.91 -13.39
C GLY A 44 2.06 0.12 -12.98
N GLU A 45 2.16 0.40 -11.68
CA GLU A 45 3.19 1.29 -11.11
C GLU A 45 3.07 2.78 -11.50
N SER A 46 2.05 3.18 -12.26
CA SER A 46 1.82 4.59 -12.66
C SER A 46 1.45 5.56 -11.52
N GLY A 47 1.60 5.17 -10.24
CA GLY A 47 1.33 6.04 -9.08
C GLY A 47 -0.14 6.20 -8.67
N LYS A 48 -1.11 5.49 -9.28
CA LYS A 48 -2.55 5.62 -8.94
C LYS A 48 -2.83 5.43 -7.45
N SER A 49 -2.35 4.32 -6.88
CA SER A 49 -2.52 4.03 -5.45
C SER A 49 -1.84 5.09 -4.59
N THR A 50 -0.71 5.64 -5.04
CA THR A 50 -0.01 6.73 -4.36
C THR A 50 -0.86 8.00 -4.32
N ILE A 51 -1.55 8.35 -5.41
CA ILE A 51 -2.49 9.48 -5.42
C ILE A 51 -3.61 9.26 -4.40
N VAL A 52 -4.20 8.06 -4.35
CA VAL A 52 -5.26 7.75 -3.38
C VAL A 52 -4.74 7.84 -1.93
N LYS A 53 -3.55 7.31 -1.66
CA LYS A 53 -2.88 7.42 -0.34
C LYS A 53 -2.62 8.89 0.03
N GLN A 54 -2.18 9.72 -0.92
CA GLN A 54 -2.01 11.17 -0.71
C GLN A 54 -3.33 11.87 -0.39
N MET A 55 -4.42 11.53 -1.08
CA MET A 55 -5.74 12.08 -0.77
C MET A 55 -6.17 11.75 0.65
N LYS A 56 -5.85 10.53 1.14
CA LYS A 56 -6.10 10.17 2.53
C LYS A 56 -5.31 11.04 3.51
N ILE A 57 -4.04 11.31 3.24
CA ILE A 57 -3.19 12.19 4.06
C ILE A 57 -3.77 13.60 4.12
N ILE A 58 -4.09 14.18 2.96
CA ILE A 58 -4.49 15.58 2.84
C ILE A 58 -5.93 15.81 3.34
N HIS A 59 -6.85 14.87 3.09
CA HIS A 59 -8.29 15.09 3.29
C HIS A 59 -8.95 14.19 4.34
N LEU A 60 -8.29 13.11 4.80
CA LEU A 60 -8.89 12.13 5.73
C LEU A 60 -8.10 11.96 7.03
N LYS A 61 -7.40 13.02 7.48
CA LYS A 61 -6.64 13.07 8.74
C LYS A 61 -5.45 12.09 8.81
N GLY A 62 -4.92 11.66 7.67
CA GLY A 62 -3.77 10.75 7.65
C GLY A 62 -4.11 9.32 8.01
N TYR A 63 -3.11 8.60 8.50
CA TYR A 63 -3.22 7.22 8.93
C TYR A 63 -3.18 7.14 10.45
N SER A 64 -4.04 6.30 11.05
CA SER A 64 -3.90 5.98 12.47
C SER A 64 -2.66 5.11 12.72
N GLU A 65 -2.21 5.05 13.97
CA GLU A 65 -1.08 4.20 14.36
C GLU A 65 -1.33 2.73 14.03
N ASP A 66 -2.54 2.22 14.26
CA ASP A 66 -2.94 0.85 13.89
C ASP A 66 -2.88 0.62 12.38
N GLU A 67 -3.30 1.60 11.58
CA GLU A 67 -3.22 1.50 10.13
C GLU A 67 -1.77 1.52 9.66
N LEU A 68 -0.94 2.41 10.19
CA LEU A 68 0.50 2.43 9.93
C LEU A 68 1.15 1.09 10.28
N PHE A 69 0.82 0.54 11.46
CA PHE A 69 1.31 -0.76 11.91
C PHE A 69 0.93 -1.88 10.94
N SER A 70 -0.28 -1.83 10.36
CA SER A 70 -0.72 -2.81 9.35
C SER A 70 0.11 -2.81 8.06
N TYR A 71 0.81 -1.71 7.74
CA TYR A 71 1.71 -1.63 6.59
C TYR A 71 3.10 -2.23 6.85
N ARG A 72 3.47 -2.46 8.12
CA ARG A 72 4.78 -2.99 8.52
C ARG A 72 5.20 -4.25 7.76
N PRO A 73 4.34 -5.29 7.59
CA PRO A 73 4.70 -6.49 6.84
C PRO A 73 4.97 -6.19 5.36
N THR A 74 4.23 -5.22 4.78
CA THR A 74 4.40 -4.82 3.38
C THR A 74 5.72 -4.10 3.19
N VAL A 75 6.08 -3.19 4.10
CA VAL A 75 7.37 -2.48 4.03
C VAL A 75 8.53 -3.46 4.13
N PHE A 76 8.48 -4.40 5.09
CA PHE A 76 9.52 -5.42 5.22
C PHE A 76 9.65 -6.30 3.99
N LYS A 77 8.51 -6.71 3.42
CA LYS A 77 8.49 -7.46 2.17
C LYS A 77 9.12 -6.67 1.02
N ASN A 78 8.75 -5.40 0.85
CA ASN A 78 9.30 -4.58 -0.23
C ASN A 78 10.79 -4.33 -0.06
N LEU A 79 11.27 -4.08 1.17
CA LEU A 79 12.70 -3.96 1.48
C LEU A 79 13.47 -5.20 1.01
N LEU A 80 13.01 -6.40 1.40
CA LEU A 80 13.66 -7.65 1.01
C LEU A 80 13.53 -7.93 -0.49
N GLU A 81 12.39 -7.65 -1.10
CA GLU A 81 12.22 -7.79 -2.56
C GLU A 81 13.19 -6.90 -3.34
N CYS A 82 13.39 -5.66 -2.89
CA CYS A 82 14.36 -4.74 -3.49
C CYS A 82 15.79 -5.28 -3.34
N ALA A 83 16.18 -5.70 -2.13
CA ALA A 83 17.52 -6.24 -1.88
C ALA A 83 17.79 -7.50 -2.73
N LYS A 84 16.84 -8.43 -2.79
CA LYS A 84 16.94 -9.64 -3.63
C LYS A 84 16.99 -9.29 -5.11
N ALA A 85 16.25 -8.28 -5.58
CA ALA A 85 16.30 -7.83 -6.97
C ALA A 85 17.70 -7.31 -7.34
N VAL A 86 18.32 -6.51 -6.47
CA VAL A 86 19.70 -6.03 -6.65
C VAL A 86 20.68 -7.21 -6.74
N ILE A 87 20.63 -8.16 -5.80
CA ILE A 87 21.52 -9.33 -5.79
C ILE A 87 21.33 -10.20 -7.05
N ASN A 88 20.09 -10.43 -7.46
CA ASN A 88 19.81 -11.21 -8.66
C ASN A 88 20.31 -10.51 -9.93
N ALA A 89 20.21 -9.18 -10.00
CA ALA A 89 20.74 -8.40 -11.11
C ALA A 89 22.28 -8.44 -11.14
N MET A 90 22.95 -8.35 -9.98
CA MET A 90 24.41 -8.55 -9.89
C MET A 90 24.82 -9.92 -10.46
N ARG A 91 24.13 -11.00 -10.06
CA ARG A 91 24.38 -12.35 -10.59
C ARG A 91 24.10 -12.46 -12.10
N GLN A 92 23.01 -11.85 -12.58
CA GLN A 92 22.65 -11.85 -14.00
C GLN A 92 23.72 -11.17 -14.88
N PHE A 93 24.35 -10.13 -14.36
CA PHE A 93 25.35 -9.34 -15.07
C PHE A 93 26.79 -9.71 -14.73
N GLU A 94 26.98 -10.79 -13.96
CA GLU A 94 28.29 -11.28 -13.53
C GLU A 94 29.11 -10.20 -12.81
N ILE A 95 28.43 -9.35 -12.03
CA ILE A 95 29.03 -8.32 -11.17
C ILE A 95 29.24 -8.93 -9.79
N GLU A 96 30.49 -9.19 -9.45
CA GLU A 96 30.88 -9.73 -8.15
C GLU A 96 30.99 -8.62 -7.10
N PRO A 97 30.50 -8.82 -5.86
CA PRO A 97 30.73 -7.89 -4.76
C PRO A 97 32.22 -7.68 -4.50
N GLU A 98 32.60 -6.52 -3.95
CA GLU A 98 34.01 -6.21 -3.73
C GLU A 98 34.65 -7.11 -2.67
N SER A 99 33.89 -7.49 -1.63
CA SER A 99 34.39 -8.24 -0.47
C SER A 99 33.67 -9.57 -0.23
N ASP A 100 34.37 -10.51 0.43
CA ASP A 100 33.79 -11.79 0.87
C ASP A 100 32.68 -11.60 1.92
N GLU A 101 32.75 -10.52 2.69
CA GLU A 101 31.73 -10.16 3.67
C GLU A 101 30.41 -9.80 2.98
N ILE A 102 30.45 -8.97 1.93
CA ILE A 102 29.27 -8.61 1.16
C ILE A 102 28.72 -9.83 0.41
N ARG A 103 29.58 -10.71 -0.12
CA ARG A 103 29.14 -12.02 -0.67
C ARG A 103 28.34 -12.83 0.36
N ALA A 104 28.84 -12.96 1.58
CA ALA A 104 28.13 -13.66 2.66
C ALA A 104 26.80 -12.98 3.02
N TYR A 105 26.74 -11.65 2.99
CA TYR A 105 25.50 -10.90 3.19
C TYR A 105 24.49 -11.12 2.05
N CYS A 106 24.94 -11.19 0.79
CA CYS A 106 24.09 -11.51 -0.35
C CYS A 106 23.42 -12.89 -0.19
N ASP A 107 24.21 -13.90 0.17
CA ASP A 107 23.68 -15.26 0.39
C ASP A 107 22.70 -15.28 1.57
N PHE A 108 23.04 -14.62 2.68
CA PHE A 108 22.14 -14.44 3.83
C PHE A 108 20.81 -13.79 3.42
N LEU A 109 20.84 -12.70 2.66
CA LEU A 109 19.64 -11.97 2.24
C LEU A 109 18.76 -12.80 1.32
N LEU A 110 19.34 -13.56 0.38
CA LEU A 110 18.60 -14.43 -0.52
C LEU A 110 17.82 -15.53 0.23
N ASP A 111 18.47 -16.14 1.22
CA ASP A 111 17.88 -17.20 2.04
C ASP A 111 16.94 -16.66 3.14
N TYR A 112 17.09 -15.38 3.50
CA TYR A 112 16.29 -14.77 4.55
C TYR A 112 14.79 -14.73 4.17
N SER A 113 13.97 -15.09 5.14
CA SER A 113 12.51 -14.99 5.07
C SER A 113 11.97 -14.38 6.37
N ILE A 114 10.96 -13.52 6.24
CA ILE A 114 10.32 -12.89 7.40
C ILE A 114 9.52 -13.97 8.12
N GLY A 115 9.69 -14.04 9.44
CA GLY A 115 8.94 -15.00 10.26
C GLY A 115 7.43 -14.79 10.17
N SER A 116 6.69 -15.90 10.02
CA SER A 116 5.22 -15.92 10.00
C SER A 116 4.64 -15.81 11.42
N GLY A 117 4.90 -14.70 12.11
CA GLY A 117 4.40 -14.41 13.45
C GLY A 117 3.25 -13.40 13.45
N PRO A 118 2.45 -13.32 14.54
CA PRO A 118 1.39 -12.31 14.69
C PRO A 118 1.93 -10.88 14.73
N GLN A 119 3.20 -10.72 15.13
CA GLN A 119 3.96 -9.49 14.93
C GLN A 119 5.19 -9.80 14.07
N PRO A 120 5.16 -9.50 12.77
CA PRO A 120 6.33 -9.68 11.94
C PRO A 120 7.41 -8.72 12.44
N SER A 121 8.56 -9.30 12.74
CA SER A 121 9.81 -8.59 13.02
C SER A 121 10.80 -8.93 11.91
N ILE A 122 11.81 -8.10 11.78
CA ILE A 122 12.91 -8.31 10.86
C ILE A 122 14.20 -8.31 11.67
N ASP A 123 15.11 -9.21 11.33
CA ASP A 123 16.40 -9.32 12.00
C ASP A 123 17.22 -8.04 11.72
N PRO A 124 17.74 -7.34 12.73
CA PRO A 124 18.61 -6.18 12.54
C PRO A 124 19.80 -6.44 11.60
N LYS A 125 20.29 -7.68 11.53
CA LYS A 125 21.33 -8.10 10.58
C LYS A 125 20.93 -7.89 9.12
N VAL A 126 19.64 -7.91 8.79
CA VAL A 126 19.14 -7.55 7.45
C VAL A 126 19.51 -6.10 7.13
N GLY A 127 19.43 -5.19 8.10
CA GLY A 127 19.78 -3.79 7.87
C GLY A 127 21.27 -3.58 7.63
N GLU A 128 22.11 -4.31 8.35
CA GLU A 128 23.57 -4.32 8.11
C GLU A 128 23.88 -4.85 6.70
N ALA A 129 23.29 -5.99 6.34
CA ALA A 129 23.51 -6.64 5.05
C ALA A 129 23.04 -5.78 3.87
N VAL A 130 21.86 -5.17 3.98
CA VAL A 130 21.31 -4.28 2.93
C VAL A 130 22.15 -3.01 2.80
N LEU A 131 22.60 -2.43 3.92
CA LEU A 131 23.44 -1.24 3.86
C LEU A 131 24.79 -1.55 3.22
N ALA A 132 25.44 -2.64 3.62
CA ALA A 132 26.71 -3.07 3.04
C ALA A 132 26.59 -3.35 1.54
N LEU A 133 25.50 -4.01 1.11
CA LEU A 133 25.18 -4.19 -0.30
C LEU A 133 24.96 -2.86 -1.04
N TRP A 134 24.26 -1.91 -0.42
CA TRP A 134 23.92 -0.62 -1.03
C TRP A 134 25.09 0.36 -1.04
N GLU A 135 26.09 0.16 -0.20
CA GLU A 135 27.32 0.97 -0.16
C GLU A 135 28.47 0.33 -0.96
N ASP A 136 28.30 -0.89 -1.49
CA ASP A 136 29.30 -1.57 -2.32
C ASP A 136 29.64 -0.72 -3.56
N PRO A 137 30.93 -0.43 -3.84
CA PRO A 137 31.34 0.33 -5.02
C PRO A 137 30.83 -0.24 -6.36
N VAL A 138 30.58 -1.55 -6.44
CA VAL A 138 30.06 -2.17 -7.68
C VAL A 138 28.58 -1.85 -7.93
N ARG A 139 27.87 -1.26 -6.96
CA ARG A 139 26.49 -0.78 -7.13
C ARG A 139 26.38 0.18 -8.32
N ASP A 140 27.32 1.11 -8.47
CA ASP A 140 27.22 2.13 -9.52
C ASP A 140 27.30 1.49 -10.91
N GLN A 141 28.18 0.48 -11.09
CA GLN A 141 28.25 -0.35 -12.30
C GLN A 141 26.93 -1.10 -12.56
N LEU A 142 26.26 -1.59 -11.51
CA LEU A 142 24.95 -2.23 -11.64
C LEU A 142 23.87 -1.22 -12.08
N MET A 143 23.89 -0.01 -11.51
CA MET A 143 22.88 1.02 -11.76
C MET A 143 22.98 1.63 -13.17
N GLU A 144 24.14 1.58 -13.82
CA GLU A 144 24.26 1.89 -15.25
C GLU A 144 23.35 1.00 -16.12
N ARG A 145 23.00 -0.20 -15.62
CA ARG A 145 22.15 -1.19 -16.28
C ARG A 145 20.74 -1.27 -15.69
N GLN A 146 20.31 -0.26 -14.93
CA GLN A 146 19.00 -0.26 -14.24
C GLN A 146 17.81 -0.51 -15.17
N THR A 147 17.89 -0.13 -16.45
CA THR A 147 16.82 -0.37 -17.43
C THR A 147 16.72 -1.83 -17.90
N GLU A 148 17.72 -2.66 -17.63
CA GLU A 148 17.80 -4.05 -18.07
C GLU A 148 17.22 -5.06 -17.06
N PHE A 149 16.86 -4.61 -15.87
CA PHE A 149 16.21 -5.42 -14.85
C PHE A 149 15.10 -4.65 -14.14
N TYR A 150 14.19 -5.37 -13.49
CA TYR A 150 13.16 -4.75 -12.69
C TYR A 150 13.69 -4.42 -11.29
N LEU A 151 13.69 -3.14 -10.94
CA LEU A 151 13.88 -2.67 -9.57
C LEU A 151 12.71 -1.75 -9.21
N MET A 152 12.21 -1.87 -7.98
CA MET A 152 11.15 -0.98 -7.51
C MET A 152 11.67 0.46 -7.42
N ASP A 153 10.91 1.43 -7.92
CA ASP A 153 11.31 2.85 -7.87
C ASP A 153 11.59 3.37 -6.45
N SER A 154 10.97 2.76 -5.43
CA SER A 154 11.18 3.07 -4.02
C SER A 154 12.33 2.31 -3.36
N ALA A 155 13.10 1.50 -4.10
CA ALA A 155 14.22 0.73 -3.55
C ALA A 155 15.23 1.60 -2.80
N GLY A 156 15.69 2.71 -3.42
CA GLY A 156 16.63 3.64 -2.79
C GLY A 156 16.12 4.19 -1.45
N TYR A 157 14.84 4.57 -1.39
CA TYR A 157 14.20 5.02 -0.14
C TYR A 157 14.27 3.95 0.97
N PHE A 158 13.96 2.70 0.65
CA PHE A 158 14.00 1.61 1.65
C PHE A 158 15.41 1.31 2.12
N PHE A 159 16.41 1.42 1.24
CA PHE A 159 17.81 1.20 1.58
C PHE A 159 18.37 2.34 2.44
N ASP A 160 18.07 3.59 2.09
CA ASP A 160 18.48 4.77 2.87
C ASP A 160 17.86 4.75 4.28
N GLU A 161 16.60 4.30 4.40
CA GLU A 161 15.86 4.22 5.66
C GLU A 161 16.03 2.88 6.39
N VAL A 162 16.88 1.98 5.90
CA VAL A 162 16.91 0.58 6.35
C VAL A 162 17.14 0.44 7.86
N ARG A 163 18.01 1.28 8.44
CA ARG A 163 18.31 1.28 9.87
C ARG A 163 17.08 1.55 10.73
N ARG A 164 16.20 2.46 10.28
CA ARG A 164 14.94 2.76 10.96
C ARG A 164 13.93 1.63 10.76
N ILE A 165 13.86 1.09 9.55
CA ILE A 165 12.92 0.02 9.20
C ILE A 165 13.20 -1.26 10.01
N VAL A 166 14.47 -1.62 10.20
CA VAL A 166 14.81 -2.85 10.95
C VAL A 166 14.81 -2.70 12.47
N HIS A 167 14.52 -1.51 12.98
CA HIS A 167 14.47 -1.28 14.42
C HIS A 167 13.36 -2.13 15.08
N PRO A 168 13.57 -2.73 16.27
CA PRO A 168 12.56 -3.55 16.94
C PRO A 168 11.21 -2.83 17.14
N ASP A 169 11.28 -1.56 17.53
CA ASP A 169 10.11 -0.69 17.78
C ASP A 169 9.63 0.05 16.51
N TYR A 170 10.03 -0.41 15.33
CA TYR A 170 9.65 0.24 14.09
C TYR A 170 8.12 0.27 13.88
N ILE A 171 7.61 1.50 13.75
CA ILE A 171 6.27 1.79 13.26
C ILE A 171 6.43 2.57 11.95
N PRO A 172 5.82 2.11 10.84
CA PRO A 172 5.87 2.84 9.57
C PRO A 172 5.33 4.27 9.72
N ASN A 173 5.90 5.20 8.97
CA ASN A 173 5.37 6.54 8.81
C ASN A 173 4.58 6.67 7.49
N GLU A 174 4.00 7.84 7.24
CA GLU A 174 3.24 8.08 6.02
C GLU A 174 4.10 7.94 4.74
N MET A 175 5.39 8.27 4.81
CA MET A 175 6.31 8.10 3.67
C MET A 175 6.54 6.63 3.36
N ASP A 176 6.72 5.79 4.38
CA ASP A 176 6.80 4.33 4.21
C ASP A 176 5.53 3.80 3.54
N VAL A 177 4.36 4.24 3.99
CA VAL A 177 3.07 3.85 3.41
C VAL A 177 2.95 4.30 1.95
N LEU A 178 3.37 5.52 1.62
CA LEU A 178 3.34 6.03 0.25
C LEU A 178 4.27 5.25 -0.70
N ARG A 179 5.45 4.85 -0.20
CA ARG A 179 6.49 4.13 -0.95
C ARG A 179 6.27 2.61 -0.99
N ALA A 180 5.49 2.08 -0.05
CA ALA A 180 5.11 0.68 0.00
C ALA A 180 4.25 0.29 -1.20
N ARG A 181 4.68 -0.77 -1.87
CA ARG A 181 3.99 -1.39 -3.00
C ARG A 181 3.20 -2.61 -2.54
N THR A 182 1.88 -2.47 -2.63
CA THR A 182 0.94 -3.58 -2.53
C THR A 182 0.33 -3.80 -3.90
N LYS A 183 0.32 -5.04 -4.40
CA LYS A 183 -0.41 -5.36 -5.63
C LYS A 183 -1.90 -5.12 -5.36
N THR A 184 -2.46 -4.10 -6.01
CA THR A 184 -3.88 -3.74 -5.91
C THR A 184 -4.71 -4.87 -6.52
N THR A 185 -5.51 -5.55 -5.71
CA THR A 185 -6.48 -6.56 -6.16
C THR A 185 -7.89 -6.01 -6.00
N GLY A 186 -8.65 -5.93 -7.10
CA GLY A 186 -10.01 -5.41 -7.08
C GLY A 186 -10.09 -3.89 -7.20
N ILE A 187 -11.25 -3.33 -6.81
CA ILE A 187 -11.57 -1.91 -6.90
C ILE A 187 -11.39 -1.29 -5.51
N TYR A 188 -10.64 -0.19 -5.45
CA TYR A 188 -10.47 0.61 -4.24
C TYR A 188 -11.18 1.94 -4.43
N GLU A 189 -12.04 2.28 -3.46
CA GLU A 189 -12.81 3.52 -3.45
C GLU A 189 -12.39 4.35 -2.24
N THR A 190 -12.31 5.67 -2.38
CA THR A 190 -12.00 6.57 -1.27
C THR A 190 -12.87 7.81 -1.38
N ARG A 191 -13.65 8.06 -0.33
CA ARG A 191 -14.57 9.20 -0.27
C ARG A 191 -13.99 10.28 0.62
N PHE A 192 -13.95 11.50 0.12
CA PHE A 192 -13.51 12.66 0.91
C PHE A 192 -14.24 13.94 0.47
N GLN A 193 -14.23 14.95 1.33
CA GLN A 193 -14.83 16.25 1.03
C GLN A 193 -13.75 17.25 0.62
N MET A 194 -14.03 18.01 -0.44
CA MET A 194 -13.20 19.11 -0.90
C MET A 194 -14.08 20.36 -1.05
N GLY A 195 -14.14 21.16 0.01
CA GLY A 195 -15.07 22.29 0.11
C GLY A 195 -16.53 21.81 0.03
N PRO A 196 -17.37 22.35 -0.88
CA PRO A 196 -18.77 21.94 -1.02
C PRO A 196 -18.96 20.62 -1.79
N LEU A 197 -17.91 20.06 -2.39
CA LEU A 197 -17.98 18.86 -3.22
C LEU A 197 -17.64 17.60 -2.40
N SER A 198 -18.40 16.53 -2.64
CA SER A 198 -18.06 15.18 -2.18
C SER A 198 -17.35 14.46 -3.32
N ILE A 199 -16.13 13.98 -3.11
CA ILE A 199 -15.37 13.24 -4.11
C ILE A 199 -15.43 11.74 -3.77
N GLN A 200 -15.64 10.92 -4.79
CA GLN A 200 -15.66 9.45 -4.74
C GLN A 200 -14.75 8.86 -5.81
#